data_AF-A0A960NSR6-F1
#
_entry.id   AF-A0A960NSR6-F1
#
_cell.length_a   1.000
_cell.length_b   1.000
_cell.length_c   1.000
_cell.angle_alpha   90.00
_cell.angle_beta   90.00
_cell.angle_gamma   90.00
#
_symmetry.space_group_name_H-M   'P 1'
#
loop_
_entity.id
_entity.type
_entity.pdbx_description
1 polymer ?
#
loop_
_entity_poly.entity_id
_entity_poly.type
_entity_poly.pdbx_seq_one_letter_code
_entity_poly.pdbx_strand_id
1 'polypeptide(L)'
;MVKPCRLPQSDLLDETILHYECLYSPMKTRMNSSFLRVLRLGVGLVAAGTALVQTGCVAVVAAGAAGTGVAWFNGRMESTLSADIGDSYGAAQAAIRDMEFASVSQKKSSIDAELVARTALDKRVEIVLKKVDDRVTNVSIRIGVFGDETLSLAVLEKIKANL
;
A
#
# COMPACT_ATOMS: atom_id res chain seq x y z
N MET A 1 7.44 -74.75 -2.46
CA MET A 1 6.31 -75.04 -1.55
C MET A 1 5.26 -73.97 -1.73
N VAL A 2 4.00 -74.38 -1.81
CA VAL A 2 2.88 -73.69 -2.47
C VAL A 2 1.87 -73.19 -1.43
N LYS A 3 1.40 -71.94 -1.62
CA LYS A 3 0.13 -71.29 -1.16
C LYS A 3 -0.06 -70.96 0.34
N PRO A 4 -1.03 -70.07 0.72
CA PRO A 4 -1.90 -69.20 -0.11
C PRO A 4 -2.06 -67.73 0.37
N CYS A 5 -2.67 -66.94 -0.52
CA CYS A 5 -3.15 -65.57 -0.38
C CYS A 5 -4.22 -65.35 0.71
N ARG A 6 -4.32 -64.10 1.20
CA ARG A 6 -5.60 -63.53 1.62
C ARG A 6 -5.70 -62.08 1.17
N LEU A 7 -6.28 -61.90 -0.02
CA LEU A 7 -7.06 -60.71 -0.36
C LEU A 7 -8.40 -60.81 0.40
N PRO A 8 -8.88 -59.76 1.08
CA PRO A 8 -10.30 -59.53 1.19
C PRO A 8 -10.78 -58.87 -0.11
N GLN A 9 -11.63 -59.62 -0.78
CA GLN A 9 -12.41 -59.32 -1.97
C GLN A 9 -13.78 -58.77 -1.52
N SER A 10 -14.47 -58.08 -2.43
CA SER A 10 -15.83 -57.48 -2.34
C SER A 10 -15.79 -55.97 -1.98
N ASP A 11 -16.29 -55.03 -2.77
CA ASP A 11 -17.18 -55.03 -3.94
C ASP A 11 -16.83 -53.79 -4.82
N LEU A 12 -16.59 -53.96 -6.14
CA LEU A 12 -17.58 -53.73 -7.22
C LEU A 12 -18.05 -52.25 -7.24
N LEU A 13 -17.69 -51.34 -8.15
CA LEU A 13 -17.43 -51.30 -9.61
C LEU A 13 -16.54 -50.04 -9.83
N ASP A 14 -15.52 -50.01 -10.69
CA ASP A 14 -15.64 -49.74 -12.12
C ASP A 14 -14.27 -49.99 -12.80
N GLU A 15 -14.27 -50.88 -13.79
CA GLU A 15 -13.15 -51.43 -14.54
C GLU A 15 -12.76 -50.58 -15.76
N THR A 16 -12.03 -49.48 -15.60
CA THR A 16 -11.64 -48.70 -16.80
C THR A 16 -10.20 -48.21 -16.88
N ILE A 17 -9.32 -48.59 -15.96
CA ILE A 17 -7.92 -48.09 -16.02
C ILE A 17 -6.90 -49.22 -15.85
N LEU A 18 -7.18 -50.37 -16.46
CA LEU A 18 -6.16 -51.35 -16.82
C LEU A 18 -6.09 -51.42 -18.34
N HIS A 19 -5.36 -50.49 -18.97
CA HIS A 19 -4.79 -50.75 -20.29
C HIS A 19 -3.67 -49.77 -20.72
N TYR A 20 -3.26 -48.80 -19.89
CA TYR A 20 -2.32 -47.76 -20.34
C TYR A 20 -0.90 -47.76 -19.73
N GLU A 21 -0.57 -48.67 -18.81
CA GLU A 21 0.79 -48.75 -18.25
C GLU A 21 1.68 -49.80 -18.94
N CYS A 22 1.56 -49.95 -20.26
CA CYS A 22 2.40 -50.89 -21.01
C CYS A 22 3.65 -50.26 -21.65
N LEU A 23 3.91 -48.96 -21.54
CA LEU A 23 5.04 -48.35 -22.26
C LEU A 23 5.60 -47.12 -21.55
N TYR A 24 6.22 -47.30 -20.38
CA TYR A 24 7.35 -46.45 -20.04
C TYR A 24 8.23 -47.11 -18.98
N SER A 25 9.27 -47.80 -19.43
CA SER A 25 10.42 -48.08 -18.58
C SER A 25 11.33 -46.86 -18.59
N PRO A 26 11.60 -46.24 -17.44
CA PRO A 26 12.86 -45.55 -17.26
C PRO A 26 13.69 -46.27 -16.20
N MET A 27 14.78 -46.83 -16.70
CA MET A 27 16.10 -46.87 -16.08
C MET A 27 16.16 -46.42 -14.62
N LYS A 28 16.51 -47.40 -13.78
CA LYS A 28 16.91 -47.30 -12.39
C LYS A 28 18.07 -46.30 -12.20
N THR A 29 17.75 -45.04 -11.88
CA THR A 29 18.71 -44.12 -11.29
C THR A 29 18.75 -44.35 -9.79
N ARG A 30 19.88 -44.88 -9.33
CA ARG A 30 20.24 -45.03 -7.92
C ARG A 30 20.51 -43.63 -7.36
N MET A 31 19.47 -42.91 -6.95
CA MET A 31 19.60 -41.56 -6.41
C MET A 31 19.81 -41.63 -4.89
N ASN A 32 20.95 -41.11 -4.45
CA ASN A 32 21.42 -41.08 -3.07
C ASN A 32 20.46 -40.25 -2.19
N SER A 33 20.00 -40.81 -1.07
CA SER A 33 18.93 -40.27 -0.21
C SER A 33 19.25 -38.93 0.45
N SER A 34 20.52 -38.51 0.41
CA SER A 34 21.00 -37.21 0.90
C SER A 34 20.53 -36.04 0.02
N PHE A 35 20.34 -36.26 -1.29
CA PHE A 35 19.98 -35.19 -2.24
C PHE A 35 18.50 -34.77 -2.12
N LEU A 36 17.63 -35.70 -1.76
CA LEU A 36 16.19 -35.46 -1.55
C LEU A 36 15.90 -34.61 -0.30
N ARG A 37 16.79 -34.64 0.70
CA ARG A 37 16.66 -33.83 1.93
C ARG A 37 17.06 -32.38 1.70
N VAL A 38 18.12 -32.16 0.91
CA VAL A 38 18.55 -30.81 0.52
C VAL A 38 17.53 -30.15 -0.42
N LEU A 39 16.94 -30.93 -1.34
CA LEU A 39 15.88 -30.45 -2.24
C LEU A 39 14.61 -30.05 -1.47
N ARG A 40 14.21 -30.80 -0.43
CA ARG A 40 13.05 -30.46 0.42
C ARG A 40 13.30 -29.23 1.31
N LEU A 41 14.52 -29.05 1.81
CA LEU A 41 14.91 -27.85 2.56
C LEU A 41 15.00 -26.61 1.65
N GLY A 42 15.49 -26.77 0.41
CA GLY A 42 15.56 -25.69 -0.57
C GLY A 42 14.19 -25.24 -1.09
N VAL A 43 13.28 -26.18 -1.36
CA VAL A 43 11.91 -25.86 -1.82
C VAL A 43 11.08 -25.20 -0.71
N GLY A 44 11.27 -25.58 0.55
CA GLY A 44 10.61 -24.89 1.68
C GLY A 44 11.08 -23.44 1.86
N LEU A 45 12.37 -23.16 1.63
CA LEU A 45 12.95 -21.83 1.79
C LEU A 45 12.60 -20.89 0.62
N VAL A 46 12.44 -21.44 -0.59
CA VAL A 46 11.99 -20.68 -1.78
C VAL A 46 10.48 -20.39 -1.74
N ALA A 47 9.65 -21.33 -1.28
CA ALA A 47 8.20 -21.12 -1.16
C ALA A 47 7.83 -20.08 -0.09
N ALA A 48 8.61 -20.00 1.00
CA ALA A 48 8.44 -18.95 2.02
C ALA A 48 8.85 -17.55 1.50
N GLY A 49 9.80 -17.48 0.56
CA GLY A 49 10.23 -16.20 -0.05
C GLY A 49 9.22 -15.62 -1.04
N THR A 50 8.49 -16.45 -1.77
CA THR A 50 7.51 -16.00 -2.77
C THR A 50 6.20 -15.46 -2.20
N ALA A 51 5.91 -15.70 -0.91
CA ALA A 51 4.70 -15.17 -0.26
C ALA A 51 4.78 -13.67 0.08
N LEU A 52 5.99 -13.08 0.13
CA LEU A 52 6.18 -11.66 0.45
C LEU A 52 5.96 -10.72 -0.75
N VAL A 53 5.83 -11.24 -1.97
CA VAL A 53 5.71 -10.43 -3.20
C VAL A 53 4.25 -10.19 -3.60
N GLN A 54 3.29 -10.85 -2.96
CA GLN A 54 1.85 -10.64 -3.21
C GLN A 54 1.20 -9.52 -2.36
N THR A 55 1.94 -8.82 -1.50
CA THR A 55 1.45 -7.57 -0.89
C THR A 55 1.58 -6.40 -1.88
N GLY A 56 0.67 -6.35 -2.85
CA GLY A 56 0.43 -5.16 -3.65
C GLY A 56 -0.03 -3.99 -2.77
N CYS A 57 0.49 -2.80 -3.06
CA CYS A 57 0.17 -1.51 -2.42
C CYS A 57 0.35 -1.48 -0.88
N VAL A 58 1.59 -1.66 -0.42
CA VAL A 58 2.02 -0.89 0.75
C VAL A 58 2.10 0.56 0.31
N ALA A 59 1.00 1.31 0.51
CA ALA A 59 1.13 2.75 0.70
C ALA A 59 2.08 2.89 1.88
N VAL A 60 3.32 3.29 1.60
CA VAL A 60 4.28 3.66 2.62
C VAL A 60 3.70 4.89 3.28
N VAL A 61 2.86 4.68 4.30
CA VAL A 61 2.51 5.70 5.26
C VAL A 61 3.79 5.91 6.03
N ALA A 62 4.61 6.86 5.58
CA ALA A 62 5.71 7.35 6.36
C ALA A 62 5.08 7.89 7.64
N ALA A 63 5.21 7.13 8.73
CA ALA A 63 4.80 7.53 10.06
C ALA A 63 5.76 8.63 10.55
N GLY A 64 5.70 9.79 9.91
CA GLY A 64 6.40 10.99 10.33
C GLY A 64 5.64 11.60 11.50
N ALA A 65 6.09 11.32 12.73
CA ALA A 65 5.93 12.03 14.00
C ALA A 65 4.53 12.50 14.49
N ALA A 66 3.49 12.54 13.66
CA ALA A 66 2.13 12.88 14.03
C ALA A 66 1.23 11.74 13.56
N GLY A 67 0.49 11.10 14.46
CA GLY A 67 -0.33 9.89 14.23
C GLY A 67 -1.48 10.00 13.21
N THR A 68 -1.40 10.94 12.28
CA THR A 68 -2.25 11.09 11.10
C THR A 68 -1.46 10.57 9.89
N GLY A 69 -1.87 9.45 9.29
CA GLY A 69 -1.20 8.93 8.12
C GLY A 69 -1.12 9.97 7.02
N VAL A 70 0.09 10.35 6.62
CA VAL A 70 0.33 11.15 5.41
C VAL A 70 0.47 10.21 4.23
N ALA A 71 -0.34 10.43 3.21
CA ALA A 71 -0.30 9.70 1.96
C ALA A 71 0.35 10.55 0.88
N TRP A 72 1.31 9.99 0.14
CA TRP A 72 1.97 10.66 -0.97
C TRP A 72 1.56 10.01 -2.28
N PHE A 73 1.04 10.82 -3.21
CA PHE A 73 0.69 10.34 -4.53
C PHE A 73 0.97 11.41 -5.59
N ASN A 74 1.81 11.09 -6.58
CA ASN A 74 2.09 11.93 -7.75
C ASN A 74 2.51 13.38 -7.42
N GLY A 75 3.42 13.56 -6.44
CA GLY A 75 3.93 14.88 -6.04
C GLY A 75 2.96 15.71 -5.20
N ARG A 76 1.89 15.08 -4.71
CA ARG A 76 0.89 15.68 -3.82
C ARG A 76 0.88 14.91 -2.51
N MET A 77 0.87 15.65 -1.43
CA MET A 77 0.71 15.14 -0.07
C MET A 77 -0.75 15.22 0.32
N GLU A 78 -1.28 14.16 0.91
CA GLU A 78 -2.61 14.12 1.50
C GLU A 78 -2.51 13.76 2.98
N SER A 79 -3.29 14.46 3.81
CA SER A 79 -3.37 14.23 5.24
C SER A 79 -4.81 14.43 5.71
N THR A 80 -5.23 13.61 6.65
CA THR A 80 -6.54 13.78 7.30
C THR A 80 -6.37 14.60 8.58
N LEU A 81 -7.21 15.62 8.76
CA LEU A 81 -7.28 16.45 9.97
C LEU A 81 -8.62 16.22 10.66
N SER A 82 -8.58 16.10 12.00
CA SER A 82 -9.76 15.96 12.85
C SER A 82 -10.39 17.31 13.20
N ALA A 83 -10.64 18.14 12.19
CA ALA A 83 -11.27 19.45 12.30
C ALA A 83 -12.29 19.63 11.17
N ASP A 84 -13.29 20.51 11.37
CA ASP A 84 -14.22 20.85 10.31
C ASP A 84 -13.55 21.71 9.22
N ILE A 85 -14.25 21.87 8.10
CA ILE A 85 -13.74 22.58 6.92
C ILE A 85 -13.50 24.07 7.20
N GLY A 86 -14.26 24.68 8.11
CA GLY A 86 -14.14 26.08 8.49
C GLY A 86 -12.87 26.34 9.28
N ASP A 87 -12.64 25.54 10.32
CA ASP A 87 -11.45 25.60 11.16
C ASP A 87 -10.19 25.26 10.35
N SER A 88 -10.25 24.20 9.54
CA SER A 88 -9.14 23.80 8.65
C SER A 88 -8.79 24.90 7.64
N TYR A 89 -9.80 25.59 7.09
CA TYR A 89 -9.59 26.71 6.18
C TYR A 89 -8.96 27.92 6.87
N GLY A 90 -9.43 28.24 8.09
CA GLY A 90 -8.85 29.30 8.92
C GLY A 90 -7.38 29.04 9.24
N ALA A 91 -7.07 27.82 9.68
CA ALA A 91 -5.72 27.38 9.98
C ALA A 91 -4.80 27.38 8.74
N ALA A 92 -5.32 26.97 7.57
CA ALA A 92 -4.60 27.07 6.31
C ALA A 92 -4.26 28.52 5.93
N GLN A 93 -5.20 29.44 6.14
CA GLN A 93 -4.96 30.86 5.90
C GLN A 93 -3.93 31.46 6.88
N ALA A 94 -4.01 31.07 8.15
CA ALA A 94 -3.02 31.46 9.16
C ALA A 94 -1.62 30.95 8.79
N ALA A 95 -1.49 29.67 8.41
CA ALA A 95 -0.22 29.10 8.00
C ALA A 95 0.40 29.82 6.78
N ILE A 96 -0.40 30.19 5.77
CA ILE A 96 0.06 30.98 4.62
C ILE A 96 0.61 32.34 5.08
N ARG A 97 -0.07 33.01 6.02
CA ARG A 97 0.36 34.31 6.57
C ARG A 97 1.61 34.19 7.42
N ASP A 98 1.70 33.17 8.27
CA ASP A 98 2.84 32.91 9.15
C ASP A 98 4.11 32.60 8.37
N MET A 99 3.97 31.97 7.20
CA MET A 99 5.07 31.66 6.29
C MET A 99 5.34 32.77 5.25
N GLU A 100 4.64 33.89 5.37
CA GLU A 100 4.76 35.05 4.46
C GLU A 100 4.55 34.69 2.98
N PHE A 101 3.69 33.70 2.71
CA PHE A 101 3.35 33.32 1.34
C PHE A 101 2.35 34.30 0.73
N ALA A 102 2.56 34.65 -0.54
CA ALA A 102 1.67 35.54 -1.26
C ALA A 102 0.42 34.77 -1.70
N SER A 103 -0.74 35.13 -1.16
CA SER A 103 -2.02 34.54 -1.59
C SER A 103 -2.39 35.00 -3.00
N VAL A 104 -2.65 34.05 -3.90
CA VAL A 104 -3.03 34.30 -5.29
C VAL A 104 -4.54 34.12 -5.48
N SER A 105 -5.10 33.06 -4.91
CA SER A 105 -6.52 32.76 -5.01
C SER A 105 -7.00 32.06 -3.77
N GLN A 106 -8.22 32.39 -3.35
CA GLN A 106 -8.89 31.75 -2.23
C GLN A 106 -10.33 31.49 -2.64
N LYS A 107 -10.75 30.24 -2.55
CA LYS A 107 -12.12 29.81 -2.77
C LYS A 107 -12.55 28.98 -1.58
N LYS A 108 -13.75 29.27 -1.08
CA LYS A 108 -14.36 28.54 0.03
C LYS A 108 -15.79 28.20 -0.34
N SER A 109 -16.11 26.92 -0.22
CA SER A 109 -17.46 26.37 -0.31
C SER A 109 -17.81 25.67 1.01
N SER A 110 -19.02 25.11 1.09
CA SER A 110 -19.46 24.31 2.24
C SER A 110 -18.92 22.88 2.26
N ILE A 111 -18.40 22.39 1.12
CA ILE A 111 -17.94 21.00 0.93
C ILE A 111 -16.43 20.96 0.68
N ASP A 112 -15.90 21.96 -0.02
CA ASP A 112 -14.51 22.05 -0.43
C ASP A 112 -13.97 23.49 -0.27
N ALA A 113 -12.65 23.59 -0.17
CA ALA A 113 -11.97 24.87 -0.24
C ALA A 113 -10.64 24.74 -0.97
N GLU A 114 -10.26 25.77 -1.70
CA GLU A 114 -9.03 25.83 -2.49
C GLU A 114 -8.28 27.11 -2.14
N LEU A 115 -7.02 26.98 -1.73
CA LEU A 115 -6.12 28.10 -1.53
C LEU A 115 -4.91 27.91 -2.42
N VAL A 116 -4.63 28.93 -3.23
CA VAL A 116 -3.44 28.99 -4.06
C VAL A 116 -2.57 30.14 -3.56
N ALA A 117 -1.33 29.82 -3.23
CA ALA A 117 -0.33 30.78 -2.78
C ALA A 117 0.97 30.62 -3.57
N ARG A 118 1.86 31.61 -3.45
CA ARG A 118 3.21 31.62 -4.01
C ARG A 118 4.21 31.86 -2.89
N THR A 119 5.25 31.04 -2.86
CA THR A 119 6.38 31.23 -1.95
C THR A 119 7.31 32.34 -2.44
N ALA A 120 8.24 32.78 -1.59
CA ALA A 120 9.31 33.74 -1.97
C ALA A 120 10.20 33.25 -3.13
N LEU A 121 10.27 31.92 -3.35
CA LEU A 121 11.01 31.31 -4.47
C LEU A 121 10.16 31.16 -5.74
N ASP A 122 9.03 31.85 -5.82
CA ASP A 122 8.00 31.75 -6.87
C ASP A 122 7.40 30.34 -7.05
N LYS A 123 7.61 29.41 -6.12
CA LYS A 123 6.93 28.10 -6.16
C LYS A 123 5.45 28.28 -5.87
N ARG A 124 4.59 27.72 -6.75
CA ARG A 124 3.13 27.64 -6.54
C ARG A 124 2.83 26.61 -5.45
N VAL A 125 2.06 27.01 -4.46
CA VAL A 125 1.52 26.15 -3.39
C VAL A 125 0.02 26.06 -3.60
N GLU A 126 -0.47 24.86 -3.77
CA GLU A 126 -1.89 24.55 -3.93
C GLU A 126 -2.33 23.72 -2.73
N ILE A 127 -3.28 24.25 -1.96
CA ILE A 127 -3.87 23.61 -0.79
C ILE A 127 -5.35 23.40 -1.09
N VAL A 128 -5.76 22.14 -1.15
CA VAL A 128 -7.15 21.75 -1.37
C VAL A 128 -7.65 21.05 -0.13
N LEU A 129 -8.76 21.54 0.40
CA LEU A 129 -9.45 20.99 1.56
C LEU A 129 -10.75 20.36 1.07
N LYS A 130 -11.01 19.12 1.50
CA LYS A 130 -12.25 18.41 1.20
C LYS A 130 -12.87 17.89 2.48
N LYS A 131 -14.14 18.22 2.70
CA LYS A 131 -14.91 17.69 3.81
C LYS A 131 -15.17 16.19 3.59
N VAL A 132 -14.73 15.37 4.52
CA VAL A 132 -15.03 13.92 4.56
C VAL A 132 -16.19 13.66 5.50
N ASP A 133 -16.20 14.34 6.65
CA ASP A 133 -17.23 14.29 7.69
C ASP A 133 -17.40 15.68 8.32
N ASP A 134 -18.34 15.85 9.24
CA ASP A 134 -18.58 17.11 9.97
C ASP A 134 -17.38 17.58 10.79
N ARG A 135 -16.54 16.65 11.25
CA ARG A 135 -15.31 16.94 12.02
C ARG A 135 -14.04 16.35 11.40
N VAL A 136 -14.11 15.93 10.14
CA VAL A 136 -12.97 15.32 9.46
C VAL A 136 -12.81 15.95 8.09
N THR A 137 -11.63 16.54 7.87
CA THR A 137 -11.28 17.21 6.62
C THR A 137 -10.02 16.58 6.04
N ASN A 138 -10.05 16.22 4.77
CA ASN A 138 -8.87 15.79 4.04
C ASN A 138 -8.19 17.01 3.44
N VAL A 139 -6.88 17.11 3.64
CA VAL A 139 -6.03 18.20 3.20
C VAL A 139 -5.03 17.68 2.21
N SER A 140 -5.03 18.30 1.04
CA SER A 140 -4.18 17.95 -0.07
C SER A 140 -3.28 19.14 -0.41
N ILE A 141 -1.97 18.94 -0.33
CA ILE A 141 -0.97 19.99 -0.55
C ILE A 141 -0.08 19.58 -1.70
N ARG A 142 0.05 20.46 -2.70
CA ARG A 142 0.97 20.31 -3.82
C ARG A 142 1.83 21.54 -3.96
N ILE A 143 3.14 21.33 -4.05
CA ILE A 143 4.12 22.40 -4.21
C ILE A 143 4.83 22.25 -5.56
N GLY A 144 4.70 23.26 -6.41
CA GLY A 144 5.28 23.30 -7.74
C GLY A 144 4.76 22.21 -8.67
N VAL A 145 5.57 21.87 -9.67
CA VAL A 145 5.24 20.85 -10.68
C VAL A 145 5.54 19.44 -10.17
N PHE A 146 6.69 19.28 -9.51
CA PHE A 146 7.25 17.98 -9.10
C PHE A 146 6.81 17.50 -7.71
N GLY A 147 6.29 18.40 -6.85
CA GLY A 147 6.04 18.09 -5.45
C GLY A 147 7.30 18.27 -4.60
N ASP A 148 7.18 18.98 -3.47
CA ASP A 148 8.26 19.22 -2.53
C ASP A 148 7.81 18.69 -1.16
N GLU A 149 8.37 17.55 -0.76
CA GLU A 149 7.89 16.83 0.42
C GLU A 149 8.17 17.58 1.71
N THR A 150 9.40 18.06 1.88
CA THR A 150 9.82 18.77 3.08
C THR A 150 9.01 20.04 3.28
N LEU A 151 8.79 20.84 2.22
CA LEU A 151 7.95 22.04 2.32
C LEU A 151 6.47 21.70 2.55
N SER A 152 5.95 20.64 1.93
CA SER A 152 4.54 20.26 2.12
C SER A 152 4.28 19.84 3.56
N LEU A 153 5.18 19.05 4.14
CA LEU A 153 5.13 18.68 5.56
C LEU A 153 5.25 19.90 6.47
N ALA A 154 6.18 20.83 6.18
CA ALA A 154 6.32 22.05 6.97
C ALA A 154 5.04 22.90 6.98
N VAL A 155 4.37 23.02 5.82
CA VAL A 155 3.08 23.70 5.72
C VAL A 155 2.02 22.96 6.54
N LEU A 156 1.93 21.63 6.43
CA LEU A 156 0.96 20.85 7.20
C LEU A 156 1.15 21.00 8.71
N GLU A 157 2.39 20.97 9.20
CA GLU A 157 2.66 21.16 10.62
C GLU A 157 2.27 22.57 11.09
N LYS A 158 2.46 23.59 10.25
CA LYS A 158 1.97 24.96 10.52
C LYS A 158 0.44 25.05 10.53
N ILE A 159 -0.24 24.30 9.68
CA ILE A 159 -1.71 24.22 9.70
C ILE A 159 -2.16 23.57 11.00
N LYS A 160 -1.59 22.42 11.37
CA LYS A 160 -1.91 21.73 12.62
C LYS A 160 -1.65 22.58 13.86
N ALA A 161 -0.62 23.42 13.84
CA ALA A 161 -0.30 24.33 14.94
C ALA A 161 -1.31 25.49 15.08
N ASN A 162 -2.10 25.79 14.05
CA ASN A 162 -3.09 26.85 14.01
C ASN A 162 -4.54 26.33 14.14
N LEU A 163 -4.72 25.03 14.37
CA LEU A 163 -6.01 24.41 14.68
C LEU A 163 -6.37 24.52 16.17
#